data_AF-A0A938IQ64-F1
#
_entry.id   AF-A0A938IQ64-F1
#
_cell.length_a   1.000
_cell.length_b   1.000
_cell.length_c   1.000
_cell.angle_alpha   90.00
_cell.angle_beta   90.00
_cell.angle_gamma   90.00
#
_symmetry.space_group_name_H-M   'P 1'
#
loop_
_entity.id
_entity.type
_entity.pdbx_description
1 polymer ?
#
loop_
_entity_poly.entity_id
_entity_poly.type
_entity_poly.pdbx_seq_one_letter_code
_entity_poly.pdbx_strand_id
1 'polypeptide(L)'
;MRADLVRLLPAAVAVAALGCAKTAPVPAPQDGRLHEARSAAARDAAVAEATLDDALVLVAEQRYAEALKKLSPLAAAFEAADDRARAARVTFWMAYCQEKSGKQAEAVALYERVGRAYPQTPAARLASERLSRLRSPPASSAAPAPPAR
;
A
#
# COMPACT_ATOMS: atom_id res chain seq x y z
N MET A 1 1.47 42.84 35.10
CA MET A 1 2.65 43.59 35.59
C MET A 1 3.81 42.59 35.57
N ARG A 2 4.58 42.47 34.49
CA ARG A 2 5.74 43.29 34.08
C ARG A 2 6.76 43.49 35.20
N ALA A 3 7.91 42.83 35.05
CA ALA A 3 9.28 43.36 35.16
C ALA A 3 10.22 42.16 35.37
N ASP A 4 10.91 41.68 34.35
CA ASP A 4 12.25 42.15 33.96
C ASP A 4 13.26 42.05 35.11
N LEU A 5 14.05 40.96 35.11
CA LEU A 5 15.38 40.99 35.69
C LEU A 5 16.39 40.47 34.67
N VAL A 6 16.76 41.38 33.77
CA VAL A 6 18.00 41.35 33.00
C VAL A 6 19.12 41.89 33.88
N ARG A 7 20.28 41.22 33.88
CA ARG A 7 21.67 41.65 34.21
C ARG A 7 22.33 40.58 35.09
N LEU A 8 23.56 40.12 34.89
CA LEU A 8 24.72 40.57 34.11
C LEU A 8 25.62 39.34 33.90
N LEU A 9 26.25 39.24 32.72
CA LEU A 9 27.43 38.40 32.53
C LEU A 9 28.58 38.86 33.46
N PRO A 10 29.47 37.92 33.82
CA PRO A 10 30.85 38.13 33.39
C PRO A 10 31.35 36.97 32.55
N ALA A 11 32.11 37.34 31.52
CA ALA A 11 32.93 36.45 30.72
C ALA A 11 33.97 35.76 31.62
N ALA A 12 34.06 34.44 31.51
CA ALA A 12 35.24 33.69 31.92
C ALA A 12 35.58 32.73 30.77
N VAL A 13 36.49 33.18 29.93
CA VAL A 13 37.27 32.33 29.03
C VAL A 13 38.13 31.42 29.90
N ALA A 14 37.86 30.13 29.86
CA ALA A 14 38.77 29.11 30.37
C ALA A 14 39.11 28.16 29.22
N VAL A 15 40.18 28.49 28.50
CA VAL A 15 40.90 27.53 27.67
C VAL A 15 41.77 26.72 28.62
N ALA A 16 41.47 25.43 28.76
CA ALA A 16 42.42 24.45 29.28
C ALA A 16 42.24 23.14 28.52
N ALA A 17 43.36 22.68 27.98
CA ALA A 17 43.48 21.64 26.98
C ALA A 17 43.70 20.25 27.62
N LEU A 18 43.48 19.23 26.78
CA LEU A 18 43.89 17.82 26.92
C LEU A 18 43.32 17.00 28.10
N GLY A 19 42.34 16.16 27.77
CA GLY A 19 41.96 14.99 28.56
C GLY A 19 41.31 13.94 27.68
N CYS A 20 42.09 12.94 27.29
CA CYS A 20 41.78 11.62 26.73
C CYS A 20 40.42 11.40 26.02
N ALA A 21 40.53 11.05 24.74
CA ALA A 21 39.48 10.48 23.92
C ALA A 21 38.68 9.40 24.66
N LYS A 22 37.46 9.74 25.08
CA LYS A 22 36.40 8.74 25.23
C LYS A 22 35.66 8.70 23.91
N THR A 23 36.32 8.09 22.92
CA THR A 23 35.67 7.63 21.71
C THR A 23 34.52 6.75 22.16
N ALA A 24 33.28 7.26 22.10
CA ALA A 24 32.14 6.36 22.11
C ALA A 24 32.40 5.35 20.99
N PRO A 25 32.34 4.04 21.24
CA PRO A 25 32.47 3.09 20.16
C PRO A 25 31.35 3.41 19.18
N VAL A 26 31.70 3.94 18.01
CA VAL A 26 30.82 3.87 16.85
C VAL A 26 30.58 2.37 16.69
N PRO A 27 29.36 1.85 16.93
CA PRO A 27 29.12 0.43 16.75
C PRO A 27 29.44 0.13 15.29
N ALA A 28 30.45 -0.71 15.07
CA ALA A 28 30.73 -1.25 13.74
C ALA A 28 29.43 -1.80 13.16
N PRO A 29 29.14 -1.56 11.87
CA PRO A 29 27.92 -2.05 11.26
C PRO A 29 27.88 -3.57 11.42
N GLN A 30 26.84 -4.06 12.08
CA GLN A 30 26.67 -5.48 12.32
C GLN A 30 26.23 -6.11 11.00
N ASP A 31 27.18 -6.60 10.22
CA ASP A 31 26.96 -7.27 8.92
C ASP A 31 25.91 -8.39 9.04
N GLY A 32 25.80 -9.04 10.21
CA GLY A 32 24.78 -10.04 10.52
C GLY A 32 23.35 -9.49 10.58
N ARG A 33 23.09 -8.33 11.19
CA ARG A 33 21.73 -7.78 11.31
C ARG A 33 21.12 -7.40 9.98
N LEU A 34 21.95 -6.92 9.05
CA LEU A 34 21.50 -6.59 7.69
C LEU A 34 21.13 -7.84 6.91
N HIS A 35 21.89 -8.93 7.06
CA HIS A 35 21.56 -10.22 6.45
C HIS A 35 20.29 -10.83 7.04
N GLU A 36 20.13 -10.80 8.37
CA GLU A 36 18.95 -11.29 9.06
C GLU A 36 17.69 -10.50 8.68
N ALA A 37 17.74 -9.17 8.69
CA ALA A 37 16.62 -8.33 8.30
C ALA A 37 16.22 -8.54 6.83
N ARG A 38 17.19 -8.65 5.91
CA ARG A 38 16.91 -8.98 4.51
C ARG A 38 16.29 -10.37 4.37
N SER A 39 16.75 -11.35 5.15
CA SER A 39 16.17 -12.69 5.15
C SER A 39 14.73 -12.72 5.68
N ALA A 40 14.42 -11.91 6.70
CA ALA A 40 13.07 -11.76 7.23
C ALA A 40 12.16 -11.12 6.19
N ALA A 41 12.56 -9.98 5.60
CA ALA A 41 11.79 -9.33 4.54
C ALA A 41 11.56 -10.23 3.32
N ALA A 42 12.54 -11.07 2.95
CA ALA A 42 12.38 -12.04 1.87
C ALA A 42 11.35 -13.13 2.21
N ARG A 43 11.35 -13.62 3.46
CA ARG A 43 10.33 -14.58 3.93
C ARG A 43 8.94 -13.92 3.95
N ASP A 44 8.83 -12.70 4.44
CA ASP A 44 7.57 -11.97 4.49
C ASP A 44 7.01 -11.73 3.08
N ALA A 45 7.87 -11.36 2.12
CA ALA A 45 7.49 -11.24 0.72
C ALA A 45 7.04 -12.57 0.09
N ALA A 46 7.71 -13.68 0.42
CA ALA A 46 7.31 -15.01 -0.06
C ALA A 46 5.96 -15.44 0.52
N VAL A 47 5.71 -15.20 1.81
CA VAL A 47 4.42 -15.46 2.45
C VAL A 47 3.32 -14.58 1.84
N ALA A 48 3.62 -13.32 1.55
CA ALA A 48 2.69 -12.40 0.91
C ALA A 48 2.31 -12.85 -0.52
N GLU A 49 3.28 -13.32 -1.31
CA GLU A 49 3.00 -13.87 -2.65
C GLU A 49 2.17 -15.15 -2.56
N ALA A 50 2.52 -16.09 -1.68
CA ALA A 50 1.73 -17.30 -1.49
C ALA A 50 0.28 -17.00 -1.06
N THR A 51 0.10 -16.01 -0.19
CA THR A 51 -1.23 -15.56 0.25
C THR A 51 -2.01 -14.90 -0.90
N LEU A 52 -1.32 -14.20 -1.81
CA LEU A 52 -1.93 -13.65 -3.01
C LEU A 52 -2.42 -14.77 -3.92
N ASP A 53 -1.59 -15.78 -4.18
CA ASP A 53 -1.96 -16.90 -5.04
C ASP A 53 -3.17 -17.68 -4.48
N ASP A 54 -3.18 -17.97 -3.17
CA ASP A 54 -4.34 -18.51 -2.46
C ASP A 54 -5.61 -17.67 -2.68
N ALA A 55 -5.47 -16.35 -2.58
CA ALA A 55 -6.61 -15.46 -2.77
C ALA A 55 -7.11 -15.51 -4.21
N LEU A 56 -6.23 -15.66 -5.21
CA LEU A 56 -6.63 -15.80 -6.62
C LEU A 56 -7.32 -17.12 -6.90
N VAL A 57 -6.96 -18.20 -6.21
CA VAL A 57 -7.73 -19.45 -6.24
C VAL A 57 -9.15 -19.21 -5.73
N LEU A 58 -9.32 -18.52 -4.59
CA LEU A 58 -10.64 -18.17 -4.07
C LEU A 58 -11.44 -17.27 -5.04
N VAL A 59 -10.78 -16.35 -5.75
CA VAL A 59 -11.42 -15.55 -6.80
C VAL A 59 -11.92 -16.43 -7.95
N ALA A 60 -11.12 -17.39 -8.40
CA ALA A 60 -11.50 -18.34 -9.44
C ALA A 60 -12.68 -19.22 -9.01
N GLU A 61 -12.73 -19.60 -7.74
CA GLU A 61 -13.85 -20.31 -7.10
C GLU A 61 -15.08 -19.42 -6.82
N GLN A 62 -15.03 -18.13 -7.17
CA GLN A 62 -16.08 -17.13 -6.92
C GLN A 62 -16.35 -16.86 -5.42
N ARG A 63 -15.42 -17.23 -4.54
CA ARG A 63 -15.49 -17.01 -3.09
C ARG A 63 -14.96 -15.62 -2.72
N TYR A 64 -15.61 -14.59 -3.25
CA TYR A 64 -15.10 -13.21 -3.21
C TYR A 64 -14.95 -12.64 -1.80
N ALA A 65 -15.85 -12.99 -0.88
CA ALA A 65 -15.76 -12.54 0.52
C ALA A 65 -14.52 -13.11 1.24
N GLU A 66 -14.14 -14.35 0.93
CA GLU A 66 -12.96 -14.99 1.51
C GLU A 66 -11.68 -14.49 0.84
N ALA A 67 -11.70 -14.32 -0.48
CA ALA A 67 -10.62 -13.67 -1.22
C ALA A 67 -10.31 -12.27 -0.66
N LEU A 68 -11.33 -11.45 -0.40
CA LEU A 68 -11.15 -10.11 0.17
C LEU A 68 -10.48 -10.13 1.54
N LYS A 69 -10.79 -11.11 2.40
CA LYS A 69 -10.14 -11.26 3.71
C LYS A 69 -8.64 -11.51 3.57
N LYS A 70 -8.22 -12.28 2.56
CA LYS A 70 -6.80 -12.54 2.26
C LYS A 70 -6.13 -11.33 1.57
N LEU A 71 -6.82 -10.66 0.65
CA LEU A 71 -6.25 -9.55 -0.13
C LEU A 71 -6.06 -8.27 0.69
N SER A 72 -6.98 -7.95 1.61
CA SER A 72 -6.95 -6.70 2.37
C SER A 72 -5.62 -6.42 3.09
N PRO A 73 -5.03 -7.36 3.87
CA PRO A 73 -3.75 -7.11 4.53
C PRO A 73 -2.58 -7.00 3.54
N LEU A 74 -2.65 -7.66 2.38
CA LEU A 74 -1.56 -7.66 1.40
C LEU A 74 -1.37 -6.30 0.73
N ALA A 75 -2.45 -5.55 0.48
CA ALA A 75 -2.35 -4.22 -0.10
C ALA A 75 -1.47 -3.31 0.77
N ALA A 76 -1.72 -3.30 2.08
CA ALA A 76 -0.94 -2.52 3.04
C ALA A 76 0.50 -3.03 3.16
N ALA A 77 0.71 -4.36 3.15
CA ALA A 77 2.04 -4.94 3.22
C ALA A 77 2.91 -4.55 2.01
N PHE A 78 2.37 -4.63 0.79
CA PHE A 78 3.10 -4.25 -0.41
C PHE A 78 3.30 -2.73 -0.53
N GLU A 79 2.35 -1.91 -0.06
CA GLU A 79 2.54 -0.46 0.04
C GLU A 79 3.68 -0.10 1.02
N ALA A 80 3.73 -0.75 2.18
CA ALA A 80 4.80 -0.54 3.17
C ALA A 80 6.18 -0.99 2.66
N ALA A 81 6.22 -1.98 1.76
CA ALA A 81 7.42 -2.46 1.10
C ALA A 81 7.81 -1.63 -0.15
N ASP A 82 7.06 -0.59 -0.50
CA ASP A 82 7.16 0.18 -1.76
C ASP A 82 7.10 -0.70 -3.03
N ASP A 83 6.48 -1.89 -2.95
CA ASP A 83 6.23 -2.75 -4.10
C ASP A 83 4.93 -2.33 -4.79
N ARG A 84 5.04 -1.28 -5.59
CA ARG A 84 3.90 -0.68 -6.29
C ARG A 84 3.22 -1.63 -7.27
N ALA A 85 3.98 -2.51 -7.91
CA ALA A 85 3.42 -3.45 -8.88
C ALA A 85 2.49 -4.46 -8.19
N ARG A 86 2.95 -5.03 -7.06
CA ARG A 86 2.13 -5.97 -6.28
C ARG A 86 0.98 -5.26 -5.56
N ALA A 87 1.21 -4.09 -4.99
CA ALA A 87 0.16 -3.29 -4.37
C ALA A 87 -0.98 -2.97 -5.36
N ALA A 88 -0.62 -2.61 -6.60
CA ALA A 88 -1.59 -2.39 -7.67
C ALA A 88 -2.36 -3.67 -8.05
N ARG A 89 -1.66 -4.80 -8.19
CA ARG A 89 -2.27 -6.11 -8.50
C ARG A 89 -3.28 -6.51 -7.42
N VAL A 90 -2.92 -6.41 -6.14
CA VAL A 90 -3.82 -6.72 -5.02
C VAL A 90 -5.04 -5.79 -5.02
N THR A 91 -4.82 -4.48 -5.15
CA THR A 91 -5.92 -3.49 -5.14
C THR A 91 -6.88 -3.71 -6.30
N PHE A 92 -6.37 -4.08 -7.48
CA PHE A 92 -7.19 -4.47 -8.63
C PHE A 92 -8.06 -5.70 -8.32
N TRP A 93 -7.49 -6.75 -7.73
CA TRP A 93 -8.25 -7.95 -7.39
C TRP A 93 -9.29 -7.69 -6.29
N MET A 94 -9.00 -6.80 -5.33
CA MET A 94 -10.01 -6.34 -4.38
C MET A 94 -11.17 -5.64 -5.10
N ALA A 95 -10.87 -4.75 -6.06
CA ALA A 95 -11.90 -4.09 -6.86
C ALA A 95 -12.75 -5.11 -7.64
N TYR A 96 -12.12 -6.11 -8.25
CA TYR A 96 -12.81 -7.19 -8.95
C TYR A 96 -13.73 -8.01 -8.02
N CYS A 97 -13.27 -8.35 -6.82
CA CYS A 97 -14.11 -9.04 -5.83
C CYS A 97 -15.33 -8.21 -5.44
N GLN A 98 -15.17 -6.89 -5.25
CA GLN A 98 -16.29 -6.00 -4.94
C GLN A 98 -17.26 -5.90 -6.12
N GLU A 99 -16.75 -5.77 -7.35
CA GLU A 99 -17.55 -5.75 -8.59
C GLU A 99 -18.42 -7.01 -8.66
N LYS A 100 -17.80 -8.19 -8.49
CA LYS A 100 -18.51 -9.47 -8.56
C LYS A 100 -19.42 -9.75 -7.38
N SER A 101 -19.23 -9.06 -6.27
CA SER A 101 -20.14 -9.09 -5.12
C SER A 101 -21.30 -8.08 -5.23
N GLY A 102 -21.47 -7.41 -6.38
CA GLY A 102 -22.51 -6.40 -6.60
C GLY A 102 -22.23 -5.04 -5.96
N LYS A 103 -21.06 -4.87 -5.34
CA LYS A 103 -20.61 -3.64 -4.67
C LYS A 103 -19.93 -2.71 -5.65
N GLN A 104 -20.73 -2.21 -6.60
CA GLN A 104 -20.28 -1.40 -7.73
C GLN A 104 -19.54 -0.13 -7.29
N ALA A 105 -20.06 0.60 -6.30
CA ALA A 105 -19.46 1.85 -5.86
C ALA A 105 -18.06 1.63 -5.28
N GLU A 106 -17.90 0.60 -4.44
CA GLU A 106 -16.63 0.21 -3.84
C GLU A 106 -15.63 -0.29 -4.89
N ALA A 107 -16.11 -1.05 -5.88
CA ALA A 107 -15.29 -1.51 -6.99
C ALA A 107 -14.74 -0.34 -7.82
N VAL A 108 -15.60 0.62 -8.19
CA VAL A 108 -15.21 1.83 -8.93
C VAL A 108 -14.16 2.62 -8.15
N ALA A 109 -14.37 2.86 -6.86
CA ALA A 109 -13.41 3.58 -6.03
C ALA A 109 -12.03 2.90 -6.00
N LEU A 110 -11.99 1.57 -5.91
CA LEU A 110 -10.74 0.81 -5.91
C LEU A 110 -10.07 0.81 -7.29
N TYR A 111 -10.82 0.64 -8.39
CA TYR A 111 -10.25 0.73 -9.73
C TYR A 111 -9.66 2.13 -10.01
N GLU A 112 -10.36 3.19 -9.59
CA GLU A 112 -9.85 4.57 -9.70
C GLU A 112 -8.60 4.78 -8.84
N ARG A 113 -8.54 4.18 -7.64
CA ARG A 113 -7.32 4.18 -6.82
C ARG A 113 -6.18 3.52 -7.58
N VAL A 114 -6.40 2.39 -8.25
CA VAL A 114 -5.34 1.72 -9.01
C VAL A 114 -4.79 2.64 -10.10
N GLY A 115 -5.67 3.29 -10.87
CA GLY A 115 -5.26 4.22 -11.93
C GLY A 115 -4.49 5.44 -11.40
N ARG A 116 -4.88 6.00 -10.25
CA ARG A 116 -4.24 7.19 -9.67
C ARG A 116 -2.94 6.90 -8.95
N ALA A 117 -2.90 5.84 -8.13
CA ALA A 117 -1.75 5.50 -7.30
C ALA A 117 -0.67 4.72 -8.09
N TYR A 118 -1.08 3.97 -9.12
CA TYR A 118 -0.21 3.02 -9.82
C TYR A 118 -0.26 3.15 -11.35
N PRO A 119 -0.15 4.36 -11.93
CA PRO A 119 -0.52 4.65 -13.34
C PRO A 119 0.28 3.87 -14.39
N GLN A 120 1.47 3.36 -14.06
CA GLN A 120 2.35 2.65 -14.99
C GLN A 120 2.30 1.12 -14.84
N THR A 121 1.36 0.60 -14.05
CA THR A 121 1.23 -0.85 -13.82
C THR A 121 0.27 -1.50 -14.82
N PRO A 122 0.45 -2.80 -15.15
CA PRO A 122 -0.55 -3.55 -15.91
C PRO A 122 -1.94 -3.53 -15.25
N ALA A 123 -1.97 -3.55 -13.91
CA ALA A 123 -3.20 -3.47 -13.13
C ALA A 123 -3.97 -2.16 -13.36
N ALA A 124 -3.28 -1.02 -13.53
CA ALA A 124 -3.94 0.25 -13.85
C ALA A 124 -4.59 0.26 -15.23
N ARG A 125 -3.95 -0.37 -16.23
CA ARG A 125 -4.56 -0.55 -17.55
C ARG A 125 -5.84 -1.38 -17.46
N LEU A 126 -5.77 -2.54 -16.79
CA LEU A 126 -6.92 -3.41 -16.58
C LEU A 126 -8.04 -2.72 -15.80
N ALA A 127 -7.70 -1.95 -14.75
CA ALA A 127 -8.65 -1.16 -13.98
C ALA A 127 -9.37 -0.12 -14.85
N SER A 128 -8.64 0.55 -15.76
CA SER A 128 -9.21 1.56 -16.67
C SER A 128 -10.19 0.93 -17.68
N GLU A 129 -9.85 -0.26 -18.20
CA GLU A 129 -10.73 -1.03 -19.07
C GLU A 129 -12.01 -1.46 -18.33
N ARG A 130 -11.88 -1.92 -17.09
CA ARG A 130 -13.02 -2.30 -16.23
C ARG A 130 -13.92 -1.09 -15.94
N LEU A 131 -13.35 0.04 -15.54
CA LEU A 131 -14.10 1.28 -15.30
C LEU A 131 -14.89 1.74 -16.52
N SER A 132 -14.28 1.65 -17.71
CA SER A 132 -14.96 2.00 -18.96
C SER A 132 -16.22 1.15 -19.17
N ARG A 133 -16.16 -0.16 -18.88
CA ARG A 133 -17.31 -1.07 -18.98
C ARG A 133 -18.38 -0.81 -17.93
N LEU A 134 -17.97 -0.45 -16.71
CA LEU A 134 -18.91 -0.14 -15.62
C LEU A 134 -19.66 1.18 -15.86
N ARG A 135 -18.99 2.17 -16.47
CA ARG A 135 -19.58 3.49 -16.78
C ARG A 135 -20.39 3.49 -18.07
N SER A 136 -20.05 2.61 -19.01
CA SER A 136 -20.78 2.40 -20.26
C SER A 136 -21.33 0.97 -20.31
N PRO A 137 -22.38 0.65 -19.54
CA PRO A 137 -23.02 -0.66 -19.66
C PRO A 137 -23.46 -0.86 -21.12
N PRO A 138 -23.30 -2.06 -21.71
CA PRO A 138 -23.73 -2.29 -23.07
C PRO A 138 -25.21 -1.92 -23.19
N ALA A 139 -25.59 -1.25 -24.29
CA ALA A 139 -26.91 -0.68 -24.56
C ALA A 139 -28.12 -1.66 -24.46
N SER A 140 -27.88 -2.92 -24.07
CA SER A 140 -28.81 -4.04 -23.98
C SER A 140 -29.47 -4.21 -22.60
N SER A 141 -29.70 -3.13 -21.83
CA SER A 141 -30.70 -3.16 -20.73
C SER A 141 -31.88 -2.23 -20.95
N ALA A 142 -31.91 -1.48 -22.06
CA ALA A 142 -33.14 -0.90 -22.58
C ALA A 142 -33.95 -2.02 -23.25
N ALA A 143 -34.72 -2.76 -22.45
CA ALA A 143 -35.75 -3.63 -22.99
C ALA A 143 -36.63 -2.80 -23.94
N PRO A 144 -36.91 -3.25 -25.18
CA PRO A 144 -37.83 -2.55 -26.06
C PRO A 144 -39.19 -2.46 -25.35
N ALA A 145 -39.79 -1.26 -25.37
CA ALA A 145 -41.14 -1.05 -24.82
C ALA A 145 -42.10 -2.09 -25.43
N PRO A 146 -42.98 -2.72 -24.62
CA PRO A 146 -43.95 -3.66 -25.15
C PRO A 146 -44.80 -2.97 -26.22
N PRO A 147 -45.16 -3.65 -27.32
CA PRO A 147 -45.98 -3.05 -28.36
C PRO A 147 -47.30 -2.55 -27.75
N ALA A 148 -47.66 -1.31 -28.06
CA ALA A 148 -48.96 -0.76 -27.73
C ALA A 148 -50.04 -1.66 -28.35
N ARG A 149 -51.00 -2.08 -27.52
CA ARG A 149 -52.14 -2.92 -27.93
C ARG A 149 -53.08 -2.18 -28.87
#